data_AF-A0AA96LI86-F1
#
_entry.id   AF-A0AA96LI86-F1
#
_cell.length_a   1.000
_cell.length_b   1.000
_cell.length_c   1.000
_cell.angle_alpha   90.00
_cell.angle_beta   90.00
_cell.angle_gamma   90.00
#
_symmetry.space_group_name_H-M   'P 1'
#
loop_
_entity.id
_entity.type
_entity.pdbx_description
1 polymer ?
#
loop_
_entity_poly.entity_id
_entity_poly.type
_entity_poly.pdbx_seq_one_letter_code
_entity_poly.pdbx_strand_id
1 'polypeptide(L)'
;MNFEDKFIYHVDRENGVLSWQVREMLTVEDALKAGELIKLNLATLDQAKLLVDNRFMHKNGRPLVFTPEVNTIWEGVQGEVLPKVTKCSVLCSGAIMKMQMDRIARASGMIEVLKSFWNDDNDTMKKEAYQFLGIASNELVDAHSMSVPS
;
A
#
# COMPACT_ATOMS: atom_id res chain seq x y z
N MET A 1 1.21 11.72 -17.75
CA MET A 1 1.46 11.62 -16.31
C MET A 1 2.61 10.65 -16.12
N ASN A 2 3.66 11.10 -15.46
CA ASN A 2 4.92 10.36 -15.34
C ASN A 2 4.84 9.37 -14.19
N PHE A 3 5.81 8.46 -14.07
CA PHE A 3 5.82 7.44 -13.01
C PHE A 3 5.72 8.07 -11.60
N GLU A 4 6.44 9.16 -11.39
CA GLU A 4 6.56 9.87 -10.11
C GLU A 4 5.24 10.51 -9.66
N ASP A 5 4.32 10.77 -10.60
CA ASP A 5 2.98 11.27 -10.29
C ASP A 5 2.02 10.12 -9.91
N LYS A 6 2.28 8.91 -10.43
CA LYS A 6 1.42 7.73 -10.26
C LYS A 6 1.79 6.94 -9.00
N PHE A 7 3.09 6.86 -8.70
CA PHE A 7 3.64 6.11 -7.59
C PHE A 7 4.48 7.04 -6.71
N ILE A 8 3.93 7.39 -5.55
CA ILE A 8 4.60 8.25 -4.57
C ILE A 8 4.97 7.39 -3.39
N TYR A 9 6.20 7.51 -2.90
CA TYR A 9 6.67 6.74 -1.76
C TYR A 9 7.44 7.63 -0.78
N HIS A 10 7.51 7.17 0.46
CA HIS A 10 8.26 7.81 1.54
C HIS A 10 8.92 6.75 2.42
N VAL A 11 10.16 7.00 2.82
CA VAL A 11 10.98 6.12 3.66
C VAL A 11 11.20 6.79 5.00
N ASP A 12 10.50 6.31 6.01
CA ASP A 12 10.69 6.72 7.40
C ASP A 12 11.69 5.77 8.07
N ARG A 13 12.95 6.22 8.18
CA ARG A 13 14.02 5.43 8.79
C ARG A 13 13.91 5.36 10.32
N GLU A 14 13.31 6.36 10.94
CA GLU A 14 13.16 6.41 12.40
C GLU A 14 12.18 5.34 12.88
N ASN A 15 11.05 5.21 12.18
CA ASN A 15 10.04 4.21 12.51
C ASN A 15 10.19 2.89 11.73
N GLY A 16 11.16 2.81 10.80
CA GLY A 16 11.38 1.62 9.96
C GLY A 16 10.23 1.35 8.99
N VAL A 17 9.60 2.38 8.43
CA VAL A 17 8.42 2.25 7.56
C VAL A 17 8.74 2.69 6.13
N LEU A 18 8.50 1.79 5.18
CA LEU A 18 8.33 2.16 3.77
C LEU A 18 6.84 2.33 3.48
N SER A 19 6.47 3.50 2.98
CA SER A 19 5.08 3.83 2.62
C SER A 19 4.97 4.21 1.16
N TRP A 20 3.86 3.87 0.52
CA TRP A 20 3.59 4.32 -0.85
C TRP A 20 2.11 4.46 -1.17
N GLN A 21 1.83 5.25 -2.20
CA GLN A 21 0.52 5.51 -2.79
C GLN A 21 0.54 5.16 -4.27
N VAL A 22 -0.56 4.54 -4.73
CA VAL A 22 -0.85 4.40 -6.16
C VAL A 22 -2.01 5.34 -6.50
N ARG A 23 -1.74 6.38 -7.29
CA ARG A 23 -2.70 7.45 -7.61
C ARG A 23 -3.38 7.29 -8.96
N GLU A 24 -2.80 6.49 -9.84
CA GLU A 24 -3.32 6.23 -11.19
C GLU A 24 -2.96 4.81 -11.64
N MET A 25 -3.52 4.39 -12.78
CA MET A 25 -3.20 3.11 -13.38
C MET A 25 -1.71 3.01 -13.71
N LEU A 26 -1.06 1.98 -13.17
CA LEU A 26 0.32 1.64 -13.49
C LEU A 26 0.37 0.81 -14.76
N THR A 27 1.32 1.10 -15.64
CA THR A 27 1.71 0.19 -16.73
C THR A 27 2.57 -0.96 -16.17
N VAL A 28 2.88 -1.94 -17.02
CA VAL A 28 3.86 -3.01 -16.70
C VAL A 28 5.21 -2.41 -16.32
N GLU A 29 5.68 -1.41 -17.06
CA GLU A 29 6.96 -0.71 -16.79
C GLU A 29 6.91 0.03 -15.44
N ASP A 30 5.81 0.75 -15.17
CA ASP A 30 5.61 1.43 -13.89
C ASP A 30 5.63 0.42 -12.73
N ALA A 31 4.97 -0.73 -12.87
CA ALA A 31 4.91 -1.75 -11.84
C ALA A 31 6.28 -2.40 -11.56
N LEU A 32 7.07 -2.67 -12.61
CA LEU A 32 8.45 -3.17 -12.46
C LEU A 32 9.32 -2.14 -11.73
N LYS A 33 9.28 -0.88 -12.16
CA LYS A 33 10.04 0.22 -11.53
C LYS A 33 9.64 0.41 -10.06
N ALA A 34 8.35 0.37 -9.74
CA ALA A 34 7.86 0.42 -8.37
C ALA A 34 8.37 -0.77 -7.54
N GLY A 35 8.31 -1.98 -8.09
CA GLY A 35 8.81 -3.20 -7.44
C GLY A 35 10.30 -3.13 -7.10
N GLU A 36 11.13 -2.62 -8.00
CA GLU A 36 12.55 -2.39 -7.75
C GLU A 36 12.79 -1.35 -6.65
N LEU A 37 12.09 -0.22 -6.69
CA LEU A 37 12.18 0.82 -5.67
C LEU A 37 11.79 0.31 -4.28
N ILE A 38 10.72 -0.49 -4.19
CA ILE A 38 10.30 -1.10 -2.93
C ILE A 38 11.42 -1.99 -2.39
N LYS A 39 11.97 -2.89 -3.21
CA LYS A 39 13.03 -3.81 -2.79
C LYS A 39 14.29 -3.08 -2.34
N LEU A 40 14.73 -2.06 -3.09
CA LEU A 40 15.91 -1.26 -2.76
C LEU A 40 15.74 -0.52 -1.44
N ASN A 41 14.62 0.18 -1.24
CA ASN A 41 14.41 0.95 -0.01
C ASN A 41 14.21 0.05 1.20
N LEU A 42 13.50 -1.07 1.04
CA LEU A 42 13.29 -2.05 2.11
C LEU A 42 14.60 -2.63 2.63
N ALA A 43 15.58 -2.88 1.76
CA ALA A 43 16.90 -3.38 2.14
C ALA A 43 17.68 -2.40 3.02
N THR A 44 17.27 -1.14 3.12
CA THR A 44 17.91 -0.11 3.95
C THR A 44 17.25 0.07 5.32
N LEU A 45 16.23 -0.71 5.65
CA LEU A 45 15.46 -0.62 6.88
C LEU A 45 15.71 -1.85 7.76
N ASP A 46 15.89 -1.65 9.06
CA ASP A 46 15.83 -2.72 10.06
C ASP A 46 14.39 -2.88 10.57
N GLN A 47 14.01 -4.12 10.90
CA GLN A 47 12.64 -4.48 11.34
C GLN A 47 11.54 -3.89 10.44
N ALA A 48 11.78 -3.88 9.13
CA ALA A 48 11.02 -3.09 8.17
C ALA A 48 9.50 -3.36 8.24
N LYS A 49 8.74 -2.28 8.07
CA LYS A 49 7.27 -2.25 8.03
C LYS A 49 6.79 -1.61 6.74
N LEU A 50 5.59 -1.98 6.29
CA LEU A 50 4.98 -1.42 5.09
C LEU A 50 3.66 -0.73 5.40
N LEU A 51 3.45 0.42 4.76
CA LEU A 51 2.19 1.15 4.77
C LEU A 51 1.77 1.44 3.32
N VAL A 52 0.84 0.63 2.81
CA VAL A 52 0.35 0.70 1.43
C VAL A 52 -0.94 1.51 1.41
N ASP A 53 -0.95 2.64 0.73
CA ASP A 53 -2.11 3.52 0.64
C ASP A 53 -2.76 3.45 -0.74
N ASN A 54 -3.74 2.55 -0.86
CA ASN A 54 -4.52 2.35 -2.07
C ASN A 54 -5.81 3.17 -2.08
N ARG A 55 -6.03 4.11 -1.16
CA ARG A 55 -7.28 4.88 -1.08
C ARG A 55 -7.59 5.65 -2.37
N PHE A 56 -6.55 6.06 -3.08
CA PHE A 56 -6.60 6.78 -4.36
C PHE A 56 -6.84 5.86 -5.57
N MET A 57 -6.96 4.55 -5.39
CA MET A 57 -7.27 3.60 -6.48
C MET A 57 -8.75 3.64 -6.88
N HIS A 58 -9.21 4.83 -7.27
CA HIS A 58 -10.53 5.09 -7.85
C HIS A 58 -10.41 6.05 -9.03
N LYS A 59 -11.26 5.87 -10.03
CA LYS A 59 -11.38 6.76 -11.18
C LYS A 59 -12.85 6.92 -11.55
N ASN A 60 -13.32 8.16 -11.61
CA ASN A 60 -14.73 8.50 -11.89
C ASN A 60 -15.71 7.73 -10.96
N GLY A 61 -15.39 7.66 -9.67
CA GLY A 61 -16.21 6.97 -8.66
C GLY A 61 -16.20 5.44 -8.74
N ARG A 62 -15.30 4.85 -9.53
CA ARG A 62 -15.16 3.39 -9.66
C ARG A 62 -13.78 2.92 -9.21
N PRO A 63 -13.68 1.75 -8.55
CA PRO A 63 -12.38 1.17 -8.20
C PRO A 63 -11.51 0.98 -9.44
N LEU A 64 -10.24 1.38 -9.32
CA LEU A 64 -9.21 1.01 -10.29
C LEU A 64 -8.80 -0.44 -10.03
N VAL A 65 -8.78 -1.24 -11.08
CA VAL A 65 -8.32 -2.64 -11.04
C VAL A 65 -7.13 -2.76 -11.98
N PHE A 66 -6.00 -3.25 -11.46
CA PHE A 66 -4.82 -3.48 -12.28
C PHE A 66 -5.09 -4.56 -13.34
N THR A 67 -4.39 -4.44 -14.47
CA THR A 67 -4.42 -5.48 -15.49
C THR A 67 -3.82 -6.79 -14.95
N PRO A 68 -4.15 -7.95 -15.53
CA PRO A 68 -3.56 -9.23 -15.11
C PRO A 68 -2.03 -9.21 -15.08
N GLU A 69 -1.37 -8.58 -16.06
CA GLU A 69 0.08 -8.48 -16.15
C GLU A 69 0.69 -7.70 -14.98
N VAL A 70 0.05 -6.59 -14.61
CA VAL A 70 0.46 -5.77 -13.46
C VAL A 70 0.20 -6.52 -12.15
N ASN A 71 -0.88 -7.28 -12.04
CA ASN A 71 -1.14 -8.13 -10.87
C ASN A 71 -0.07 -9.21 -10.70
N THR A 72 0.35 -9.89 -11.77
CA THR A 72 1.44 -10.89 -11.71
C THR A 72 2.73 -10.29 -11.16
N ILE A 73 3.06 -9.05 -11.55
CA ILE A 73 4.23 -8.34 -11.02
C ILE A 73 4.06 -8.06 -9.52
N TRP A 74 2.90 -7.55 -9.12
CA TRP A 74 2.62 -7.27 -7.70
C TRP A 74 2.63 -8.54 -6.84
N GLU A 75 2.15 -9.66 -7.35
CA GLU A 75 2.22 -10.96 -6.67
C GLU A 75 3.68 -11.38 -6.46
N GLY A 76 4.53 -11.22 -7.48
CA GLY A 76 5.97 -11.48 -7.36
C GLY A 76 6.64 -10.56 -6.33
N VAL A 77 6.37 -9.26 -6.39
CA VAL A 77 6.90 -8.28 -5.42
C VAL A 77 6.45 -8.63 -4.00
N GLN A 78 5.17 -8.95 -3.79
CA GLN A 78 4.64 -9.36 -2.49
C GLN A 78 5.34 -10.62 -1.97
N GLY A 79 5.53 -11.62 -2.83
CA GLY A 79 6.24 -12.86 -2.47
C GLY A 79 7.69 -12.62 -2.04
N GLU A 80 8.38 -11.65 -2.62
CA GLU A 80 9.76 -11.28 -2.24
C GLU A 80 9.86 -10.38 -1.01
N VAL A 81 8.84 -9.54 -0.78
CA VAL A 81 8.86 -8.44 0.19
C VAL A 81 8.22 -8.84 1.51
N LEU A 82 7.04 -9.47 1.49
CA LEU A 82 6.29 -9.79 2.71
C LEU A 82 7.07 -10.68 3.70
N PRO A 83 7.88 -11.67 3.27
CA PRO A 83 8.71 -12.45 4.20
C PRO A 83 9.79 -11.64 4.93
N LYS A 84 10.10 -10.41 4.48
CA LYS A 84 11.19 -9.58 5.00
C LYS A 84 10.69 -8.46 5.92
N VAL A 85 9.37 -8.36 6.13
CA VAL A 85 8.77 -7.29 6.92
C VAL A 85 8.08 -7.83 8.16
N THR A 86 8.09 -7.06 9.22
CA THR A 86 7.45 -7.43 10.49
C THR A 86 5.94 -7.20 10.44
N LYS A 87 5.51 -6.16 9.72
CA LYS A 87 4.10 -5.78 9.54
C LYS A 87 3.87 -5.07 8.21
N CYS A 88 2.70 -5.28 7.63
CA CYS A 88 2.23 -4.62 6.42
C CYS A 88 0.77 -4.19 6.61
N SER A 89 0.52 -2.89 6.59
CA SER A 89 -0.86 -2.36 6.58
C SER A 89 -1.23 -1.89 5.19
N VAL A 90 -2.45 -2.23 4.74
CA VAL A 90 -3.00 -1.76 3.47
C VAL A 90 -4.25 -0.92 3.72
N LEU A 91 -4.22 0.36 3.38
CA LEU A 91 -5.40 1.23 3.36
C LEU A 91 -6.14 1.01 2.04
N CYS A 92 -7.31 0.39 2.10
CA CYS A 92 -8.07 0.00 0.92
C CYS A 92 -9.00 1.14 0.47
N SER A 93 -9.22 1.19 -0.84
CA SER A 93 -10.14 2.16 -1.45
C SER A 93 -11.62 1.86 -1.19
N GLY A 94 -11.94 0.64 -0.76
CA GLY A 94 -13.31 0.16 -0.60
C GLY A 94 -13.39 -1.16 0.15
N ALA A 95 -14.58 -1.48 0.68
CA ALA A 95 -14.85 -2.76 1.34
C ALA A 95 -14.54 -3.98 0.44
N ILE A 96 -14.79 -3.86 -0.87
CA ILE A 96 -14.52 -4.93 -1.84
C ILE A 96 -13.02 -5.22 -1.93
N MET A 97 -12.19 -4.18 -2.08
CA MET A 97 -10.74 -4.34 -2.11
C MET A 97 -10.23 -4.94 -0.79
N LYS A 98 -10.77 -4.49 0.35
CA LYS A 98 -10.44 -5.08 1.66
C LYS A 98 -10.72 -6.58 1.68
N MET A 99 -11.92 -7.00 1.27
CA MET A 99 -12.27 -8.43 1.21
C MET A 99 -11.35 -9.23 0.29
N GLN A 100 -10.95 -8.65 -0.86
CA GLN A 100 -10.00 -9.29 -1.77
C GLN A 100 -8.61 -9.44 -1.14
N MET A 101 -8.09 -8.38 -0.52
CA MET A 101 -6.80 -8.40 0.18
C MET A 101 -6.80 -9.38 1.33
N ASP A 102 -7.85 -9.40 2.16
CA ASP A 102 -7.99 -10.35 3.26
C ASP A 102 -8.00 -11.80 2.77
N ARG A 103 -8.68 -12.08 1.65
CA ARG A 103 -8.69 -13.41 1.03
C ARG A 103 -7.30 -13.81 0.55
N ILE A 104 -6.58 -12.90 -0.11
CA ILE A 104 -5.21 -13.14 -0.61
C ILE A 104 -4.26 -13.38 0.57
N ALA A 105 -4.32 -12.55 1.61
CA ALA A 105 -3.49 -12.69 2.80
C ALA A 105 -3.71 -14.03 3.51
N ARG A 106 -4.97 -14.48 3.63
CA ARG A 106 -5.27 -15.81 4.19
C ARG A 106 -4.75 -16.94 3.32
N ALA A 107 -4.99 -16.88 2.01
CA ALA A 107 -4.57 -17.93 1.08
C ALA A 107 -3.04 -18.04 0.97
N SER A 108 -2.31 -16.94 1.15
CA SER A 108 -0.85 -16.88 1.10
C SER A 108 -0.16 -17.14 2.45
N GLY A 109 -0.93 -17.37 3.53
CA GLY A 109 -0.37 -17.53 4.89
C GLY A 109 0.19 -16.25 5.49
N MET A 110 -0.03 -15.10 4.85
CA MET A 110 0.51 -13.79 5.26
C MET A 110 -0.40 -13.02 6.22
N ILE A 111 -1.46 -13.65 6.74
CA ILE A 111 -2.48 -12.99 7.57
C ILE A 111 -1.93 -12.43 8.89
N GLU A 112 -0.82 -12.98 9.39
CA GLU A 112 -0.15 -12.49 10.60
C GLU A 112 0.71 -11.24 10.34
N VAL A 113 1.13 -11.03 9.09
CA VAL A 113 2.00 -9.90 8.68
C VAL A 113 1.18 -8.80 8.03
N LEU A 114 0.23 -9.16 7.16
CA LEU A 114 -0.56 -8.24 6.35
C LEU A 114 -1.95 -8.05 6.93
N LYS A 115 -2.29 -6.80 7.25
CA LYS A 115 -3.64 -6.40 7.63
C LYS A 115 -4.19 -5.32 6.69
N SER A 116 -5.37 -5.56 6.13
CA SER A 116 -6.06 -4.61 5.28
C SER A 116 -7.13 -3.84 6.06
N PHE A 117 -7.28 -2.55 5.78
CA PHE A 117 -8.14 -1.61 6.49
C PHE A 117 -9.05 -0.90 5.50
N TRP A 118 -10.31 -0.75 5.87
CA TRP A 118 -11.28 0.10 5.17
C TRP A 118 -12.29 0.63 6.18
N ASN A 119 -12.61 1.91 6.09
CA ASN A 119 -13.63 2.59 6.86
C ASN A 119 -14.15 3.77 6.01
N ASP A 120 -15.42 4.16 6.19
CA ASP A 120 -15.98 5.36 5.58
C ASP A 120 -15.30 6.64 6.12
N ASP A 121 -14.79 6.57 7.36
CA ASP A 121 -13.93 7.59 7.95
C ASP A 121 -12.44 7.28 7.72
N ASN A 122 -11.80 8.09 6.87
CA ASN A 122 -10.38 8.01 6.57
C ASN A 122 -9.49 8.18 7.80
N ASP A 123 -9.86 9.00 8.78
CA ASP A 123 -9.04 9.24 9.97
C ASP A 123 -9.07 8.04 10.91
N THR A 124 -10.25 7.42 11.09
CA THR A 124 -10.36 6.13 11.78
C THR A 124 -9.51 5.06 11.10
N MET A 125 -9.59 4.93 9.78
CA MET A 125 -8.80 3.96 9.02
C MET A 125 -7.28 4.17 9.19
N LYS A 126 -6.80 5.42 9.08
CA LYS A 126 -5.38 5.75 9.30
C LYS A 126 -4.94 5.38 10.71
N LYS A 127 -5.73 5.77 11.73
CA LYS A 127 -5.44 5.49 13.14
C LYS A 127 -5.28 3.99 13.41
N GLU A 128 -6.17 3.16 12.86
CA GLU A 128 -6.10 1.70 13.00
C GLU A 128 -4.84 1.12 12.35
N ALA A 129 -4.47 1.60 11.16
CA ALA A 129 -3.25 1.17 10.49
C ALA A 129 -1.99 1.59 11.26
N TYR A 130 -1.94 2.83 11.75
CA TYR A 130 -0.81 3.32 12.55
C TYR A 130 -0.66 2.56 13.86
N GLN A 131 -1.78 2.29 14.55
CA GLN A 131 -1.78 1.45 15.75
C GLN A 131 -1.25 0.04 15.45
N PHE A 132 -1.67 -0.56 14.33
CA PHE A 132 -1.15 -1.87 13.92
C PHE A 132 0.36 -1.82 13.67
N LEU A 133 0.85 -0.84 12.93
CA LEU A 133 2.28 -0.65 12.67
C LEU A 133 3.11 -0.20 13.88
N GLY A 134 2.44 0.25 14.95
CA GLY A 134 3.11 0.81 16.13
C GLY A 134 3.83 2.13 15.82
N ILE A 135 3.20 3.01 15.03
CA ILE A 135 3.71 4.35 14.69
C ILE A 135 2.68 5.42 15.07
N ALA A 136 3.10 6.67 15.23
CA ALA A 136 2.20 7.77 15.59
C ALA A 136 1.59 8.48 14.37
N SER A 137 2.33 8.55 13.26
CA SER A 137 1.97 9.30 12.05
C SER A 137 2.73 8.77 10.84
N ASN A 138 2.35 9.20 9.64
CA ASN A 138 3.13 8.96 8.43
C ASN A 138 2.97 10.14 7.47
N GLU A 139 4.07 10.84 7.18
CA GLU A 139 4.08 12.08 6.40
C GLU A 139 3.36 11.95 5.05
N LEU A 140 3.61 10.87 4.30
CA LEU A 140 2.99 10.67 2.98
C LEU A 140 1.47 10.53 3.06
N VAL A 141 1.00 9.75 4.04
CA VAL A 141 -0.43 9.46 4.22
C VAL A 141 -1.18 10.60 4.88
N ASP A 142 -0.50 11.38 5.72
CA ASP A 142 -1.06 12.56 6.39
C ASP A 142 -1.11 13.79 5.49
N ALA A 143 -0.14 13.95 4.57
CA ALA A 143 -0.09 15.08 3.64
C ALA A 143 -1.25 15.12 2.65
N HIS A 144 -1.94 14.00 2.43
CA HIS A 144 -3.01 13.90 1.43
C HIS A 144 -4.29 13.33 2.06
N SER A 145 -5.16 14.25 2.46
CA SER A 145 -6.57 13.93 2.72
C SER A 145 -7.28 13.74 1.38
N MET A 146 -8.02 12.64 1.24
CA MET A 146 -8.94 12.47 0.12
C MET A 146 -9.98 13.61 0.20
N SER A 147 -9.94 14.56 -0.72
CA SER A 147 -11.04 15.51 -0.88
C SER A 147 -12.26 14.71 -1.34
N VAL A 148 -13.30 14.65 -0.51
CA VAL A 148 -14.60 14.10 -0.93
C VAL A 148 -15.07 14.94 -2.12
N PRO A 149 -15.30 14.36 -3.31
CA PRO A 149 -15.92 15.11 -4.39
C PRO A 149 -17.32 15.52 -3.91
N SER A 150 -17.54 16.82 -3.80
CA SER A 150 -18.85 17.45 -3.60
C SER A 150 -19.81 17.11 -4.73
#